data_AF-A0A2I2F332-F1
#
_entry.id   AF-A0A2I2F332-F1
#
_cell.length_a   1.000
_cell.length_b   1.000
_cell.length_c   1.000
_cell.angle_alpha   90.00
_cell.angle_beta   90.00
_cell.angle_gamma   90.00
#
_symmetry.space_group_name_H-M   'P 1'
#
loop_
_entity.id
_entity.type
_entity.pdbx_description
1 polymer ?
#
loop_
_entity_poly.entity_id
_entity_poly.type
_entity_poly.pdbx_seq_one_letter_code
_entity_poly.pdbx_strand_id
1 'polypeptide(L)'
;MNRPPMRQSTEVAHPNQPLLKEEQSRLSTSSHRDGGAEGRPMLHHTRRPTIRSRSPEHTADRATRRKYIIASGFLVLSLVSFVVQTETAVYIQHDLGWDKPYCMLYLTHGSWSLLWPFQLLILRLQNRKMTWDAFWRRHVFLLRTTGQMVEAQDIHPTSRRSPIPYLLKMTVFVTSALTVAGGSWYVAVNMTTASDLTAIYNCSAFFAYAFSIPLLKDKLRADKVFSVGVAIVGVLIVAYGGHTESKKTPDGTVGTPHDEARNRLLGNIIIGIGSVLYGLYEVLYKRYACPPEGISPGRSMIFANTFGSLIGCFTLSVLWIPLPILHVLGLETFRWPTGEAAWLLVISVIANATFSGAFLVLISLTSPVLSSVAALLTIFLVAIVDWMRTGQPLSMGSIIGGVLIIVAFFLLSWSTYREMNEERFKKVENEQVESGSDD
;
A
#
# COMPACT_ATOMS: atom_id res chain seq x y z
N MET A 1 -24.34 5.46 -72.56
CA MET A 1 -23.60 4.85 -73.69
C MET A 1 -22.34 4.18 -73.15
N ASN A 2 -21.99 2.93 -73.46
CA ASN A 2 -22.82 1.76 -73.80
C ASN A 2 -22.08 0.46 -73.37
N ARG A 3 -22.84 -0.64 -73.24
CA ARG A 3 -22.46 -2.04 -72.92
C ARG A 3 -23.13 -2.96 -73.98
N PRO A 4 -23.04 -4.31 -73.93
CA PRO A 4 -22.02 -5.25 -73.43
C PRO A 4 -21.45 -6.00 -74.69
N PRO A 5 -21.24 -7.34 -74.75
CA PRO A 5 -20.77 -8.36 -73.80
C PRO A 5 -19.37 -8.89 -74.25
N MET A 6 -18.87 -10.13 -74.19
CA MET A 6 -19.22 -11.50 -73.69
C MET A 6 -17.86 -12.16 -73.27
N ARG A 7 -17.67 -13.42 -72.83
CA ARG A 7 -18.49 -14.64 -72.64
C ARG A 7 -18.00 -15.38 -71.37
N GLN A 8 -18.73 -16.42 -70.94
CA GLN A 8 -18.56 -17.09 -69.65
C GLN A 8 -18.68 -18.62 -69.80
N SER A 9 -17.97 -19.39 -68.98
CA SER A 9 -18.26 -20.79 -68.69
C SER A 9 -17.78 -21.19 -67.28
N THR A 10 -18.59 -21.98 -66.58
CA THR A 10 -18.41 -22.59 -65.25
C THR A 10 -17.37 -23.74 -65.28
N GLU A 11 -16.90 -24.36 -64.18
CA GLU A 11 -17.66 -25.06 -63.12
C GLU A 11 -16.87 -25.26 -61.79
N VAL A 12 -17.44 -26.00 -60.83
CA VAL A 12 -17.11 -25.94 -59.38
C VAL A 12 -16.95 -27.33 -58.73
N ALA A 13 -15.91 -27.53 -57.90
CA ALA A 13 -15.86 -28.58 -56.86
C ALA A 13 -14.78 -28.33 -55.78
N HIS A 14 -14.99 -28.88 -54.58
CA HIS A 14 -14.05 -29.00 -53.43
C HIS A 14 -13.91 -30.50 -53.05
N PRO A 15 -13.23 -30.91 -51.96
CA PRO A 15 -11.81 -30.78 -51.60
C PRO A 15 -11.14 -32.14 -51.20
N ASN A 16 -9.92 -32.08 -50.65
CA ASN A 16 -9.26 -33.03 -49.72
C ASN A 16 -8.08 -33.94 -50.18
N GLN A 17 -7.05 -33.90 -49.32
CA GLN A 17 -6.07 -34.96 -48.97
C GLN A 17 -4.90 -35.32 -49.93
N PRO A 18 -3.79 -35.91 -49.39
CA PRO A 18 -2.45 -35.50 -49.80
C PRO A 18 -1.65 -36.55 -50.58
N LEU A 19 -0.59 -36.09 -51.26
CA LEU A 19 0.38 -36.92 -51.97
C LEU A 19 1.65 -37.12 -51.15
N LEU A 20 1.85 -38.34 -50.64
CA LEU A 20 3.19 -38.89 -50.42
C LEU A 20 3.76 -39.34 -51.77
N LYS A 21 5.04 -39.11 -52.03
CA LYS A 21 5.75 -39.67 -53.18
C LYS A 21 7.07 -40.30 -52.75
N GLU A 22 7.06 -41.61 -52.56
CA GLU A 22 8.27 -42.41 -52.72
C GLU A 22 8.58 -42.54 -54.20
N GLU A 23 9.86 -42.54 -54.57
CA GLU A 23 10.30 -42.86 -55.93
C GLU A 23 11.55 -43.73 -55.86
N GLN A 24 11.55 -44.82 -56.64
CA GLN A 24 12.41 -45.98 -56.43
C GLN A 24 13.72 -45.93 -57.25
N SER A 25 14.53 -46.99 -57.07
CA SER A 25 15.60 -47.45 -57.97
C SER A 25 16.96 -46.76 -57.73
N ARG A 26 18.10 -47.48 -57.75
CA ARG A 26 18.42 -48.71 -58.51
C ARG A 26 19.20 -49.76 -57.71
N LEU A 27 19.14 -51.01 -58.20
CA LEU A 27 19.96 -52.14 -57.75
C LEU A 27 21.30 -52.21 -58.52
N SER A 28 22.37 -52.60 -57.83
CA SER A 28 23.53 -53.29 -58.40
C SER A 28 24.29 -54.05 -57.31
N THR A 29 24.75 -55.27 -57.60
CA THR A 29 25.17 -56.27 -56.60
C THR A 29 26.68 -56.57 -56.65
N SER A 30 27.19 -57.26 -55.62
CA SER A 30 28.55 -57.87 -55.51
C SER A 30 29.71 -56.87 -55.24
N SER A 31 30.85 -57.24 -54.63
CA SER A 31 31.30 -58.55 -54.10
C SER A 31 32.32 -58.41 -52.94
N HIS A 32 32.44 -59.47 -52.14
CA HIS A 32 33.61 -59.92 -51.34
C HIS A 32 34.45 -58.98 -50.43
N ARG A 33 34.32 -59.27 -49.12
CA ARG A 33 35.34 -59.87 -48.22
C ARG A 33 36.58 -59.08 -47.75
N ASP A 34 36.64 -59.01 -46.41
CA ASP A 34 37.82 -59.05 -45.52
C ASP A 34 38.68 -57.79 -45.25
N GLY A 35 39.28 -57.78 -44.05
CA GLY A 35 40.33 -56.84 -43.63
C GLY A 35 39.95 -55.77 -42.59
N GLY A 36 40.62 -55.81 -41.42
CA GLY A 36 40.89 -54.64 -40.58
C GLY A 36 39.77 -54.12 -39.67
N ALA A 37 39.87 -54.38 -38.36
CA ALA A 37 39.02 -53.75 -37.35
C ALA A 37 39.70 -52.54 -36.72
N GLU A 38 39.16 -51.32 -36.92
CA GLU A 38 39.61 -50.15 -36.15
C GLU A 38 38.52 -49.05 -36.00
N GLY A 39 38.41 -48.51 -34.79
CA GLY A 39 37.91 -47.16 -34.47
C GLY A 39 36.57 -46.65 -35.01
N ARG A 40 35.45 -46.95 -34.32
CA ARG A 40 34.30 -46.00 -34.23
C ARG A 40 33.71 -45.95 -32.80
N PRO A 41 33.62 -44.77 -32.15
CA PRO A 41 33.08 -44.65 -30.80
C PRO A 41 31.54 -44.69 -30.76
N MET A 42 30.99 -45.22 -29.67
CA MET A 42 29.55 -45.21 -29.39
C MET A 42 29.02 -43.79 -29.25
N LEU A 43 28.05 -43.39 -30.09
CA LEU A 43 27.31 -42.15 -29.91
C LEU A 43 26.33 -42.28 -28.75
N HIS A 44 26.69 -41.75 -27.58
CA HIS A 44 25.77 -41.61 -26.46
C HIS A 44 24.54 -40.80 -26.88
N HIS A 45 23.34 -41.30 -26.60
CA HIS A 45 22.12 -40.51 -26.68
C HIS A 45 22.19 -39.34 -25.68
N THR A 46 22.48 -38.14 -26.18
CA THR A 46 22.36 -36.90 -25.42
C THR A 46 20.91 -36.68 -25.02
N ARG A 47 20.53 -37.13 -23.81
CA ARG A 47 19.27 -36.74 -23.17
C ARG A 47 19.19 -35.22 -23.15
N ARG A 48 18.33 -34.64 -24.00
CA ARG A 48 17.86 -33.27 -23.78
C ARG A 48 17.29 -33.22 -22.37
N PRO A 49 17.71 -32.30 -21.50
CA PRO A 49 17.03 -32.10 -20.24
C PRO A 49 15.63 -31.59 -20.57
N THR A 50 14.62 -32.45 -20.40
CA THR A 50 13.24 -31.99 -20.30
C THR A 50 13.20 -30.97 -19.17
N ILE A 51 12.70 -29.76 -19.47
CA ILE A 51 12.49 -28.75 -18.43
C ILE A 51 11.34 -29.27 -17.59
N ARG A 52 11.68 -30.05 -16.55
CA ARG A 52 10.73 -30.52 -15.53
C ARG A 52 10.02 -29.27 -15.01
N SER A 53 8.73 -29.18 -15.28
CA SER A 53 7.87 -28.15 -14.74
C SER A 53 8.10 -28.09 -13.23
N ARG A 54 8.49 -26.91 -12.74
CA ARG A 54 8.43 -26.67 -11.29
C ARG A 54 6.97 -26.82 -10.90
N SER A 55 6.67 -27.58 -9.86
CA SER A 55 5.29 -27.70 -9.36
C SER A 55 4.74 -26.29 -9.10
N PRO A 56 3.48 -26.00 -9.49
CA PRO A 56 2.87 -24.69 -9.29
C PRO A 56 3.01 -24.20 -7.84
N GLU A 57 2.76 -25.10 -6.88
CA GLU A 57 2.95 -24.95 -5.43
C GLU A 57 4.30 -24.29 -5.07
N HIS A 58 5.42 -24.88 -5.53
CA HIS A 58 6.77 -24.37 -5.25
C HIS A 58 7.04 -22.98 -5.87
N THR A 59 6.20 -22.52 -6.81
CA THR A 59 6.25 -21.14 -7.33
C THR A 59 5.34 -20.20 -6.53
N ALA A 60 4.15 -20.67 -6.15
CA ALA A 60 3.19 -19.96 -5.30
C ALA A 60 3.76 -19.67 -3.90
N ASP A 61 4.39 -20.64 -3.25
CA ASP A 61 5.08 -20.48 -1.96
C ASP A 61 6.17 -19.42 -2.02
N ARG A 62 6.98 -19.43 -3.09
CA ARG A 62 8.08 -18.48 -3.27
C ARG A 62 7.56 -17.07 -3.55
N ALA A 63 6.49 -16.93 -4.33
CA ALA A 63 5.82 -15.66 -4.54
C ALA A 63 5.23 -15.12 -3.22
N THR A 64 4.60 -15.99 -2.44
CA THR A 64 4.00 -15.70 -1.13
C THR A 64 5.04 -15.29 -0.10
N ARG A 65 6.12 -16.07 0.09
CA ARG A 65 7.24 -15.73 0.99
C ARG A 65 7.89 -14.39 0.58
N ARG A 66 8.04 -14.13 -0.73
CA ARG A 66 8.57 -12.85 -1.23
C ARG A 66 7.62 -11.68 -0.95
N LYS A 67 6.30 -11.86 -1.07
CA LYS A 67 5.27 -10.87 -0.70
C LYS A 67 5.42 -10.45 0.77
N TYR A 68 5.54 -11.41 1.69
CA TYR A 68 5.72 -11.10 3.12
C TYR A 68 7.07 -10.44 3.43
N ILE A 69 8.20 -10.93 2.89
CA ILE A 69 9.52 -10.30 3.13
C ILE A 69 9.53 -8.83 2.67
N ILE A 70 8.90 -8.54 1.52
CA ILE A 70 8.75 -7.17 1.03
C ILE A 70 7.86 -6.35 1.96
N ALA A 71 6.70 -6.88 2.39
CA ALA A 71 5.80 -6.19 3.31
C ALA A 71 6.46 -5.90 4.67
N SER A 72 7.22 -6.84 5.26
CA SER A 72 7.97 -6.62 6.49
C SER A 72 9.06 -5.54 6.35
N GLY A 73 9.72 -5.46 5.19
CA GLY A 73 10.70 -4.40 4.91
C GLY A 73 10.05 -3.01 4.83
N PHE A 74 8.92 -2.90 4.12
CA PHE A 74 8.16 -1.65 4.08
C PHE A 74 7.51 -1.31 5.42
N LEU A 75 7.14 -2.30 6.24
CA LEU A 75 6.60 -2.07 7.58
C LEU A 75 7.63 -1.36 8.47
N VAL A 76 8.85 -1.91 8.59
CA VAL A 76 9.91 -1.29 9.40
C VAL A 76 10.23 0.12 8.90
N LEU A 77 10.26 0.33 7.58
CA LEU A 77 10.43 1.65 6.98
C LEU A 77 9.28 2.61 7.34
N SER A 78 8.02 2.16 7.30
CA SER A 78 6.86 2.97 7.69
C SER A 78 6.87 3.32 9.18
N LEU A 79 7.22 2.37 10.06
CA LEU A 79 7.27 2.60 11.51
C LEU A 79 8.29 3.69 11.87
N VAL A 80 9.52 3.58 11.38
CA VAL A 80 10.58 4.58 11.63
C VAL A 80 10.20 5.94 11.04
N SER A 81 9.65 5.95 9.82
CA SER A 81 9.26 7.20 9.15
C SER A 81 8.09 7.89 9.84
N PHE A 82 7.12 7.14 10.38
CA PHE A 82 5.97 7.68 11.13
C PHE A 82 6.42 8.34 12.44
N VAL A 83 7.32 7.70 13.19
CA VAL A 83 7.85 8.26 14.45
C VAL A 83 8.59 9.57 14.18
N VAL A 84 9.46 9.59 13.16
CA VAL A 84 10.16 10.83 12.76
C VAL A 84 9.18 11.91 12.29
N GLN A 85 8.15 11.56 11.51
CA GLN A 85 7.13 12.50 11.03
C GLN A 85 6.31 13.10 12.20
N THR A 86 5.91 12.27 13.17
CA THR A 86 5.18 12.70 14.38
C THR A 86 6.02 13.61 15.25
N GLU A 87 7.22 13.17 15.64
CA GLU A 87 8.12 13.91 16.53
C GLU A 87 8.66 15.22 15.93
N THR A 88 8.83 15.28 14.61
CA THR A 88 9.14 16.55 13.94
C THR A 88 7.92 17.46 13.86
N ALA A 89 6.73 16.94 13.55
CA ALA A 89 5.52 17.76 13.43
C ALA A 89 5.11 18.40 14.77
N VAL A 90 5.12 17.64 15.87
CA VAL A 90 4.84 18.14 17.22
C VAL A 90 5.80 19.27 17.57
N TYR A 91 7.11 19.06 17.40
CA TYR A 91 8.12 20.08 17.73
C TYR A 91 8.02 21.36 16.89
N ILE A 92 7.67 21.24 15.60
CA ILE A 92 7.48 22.38 14.70
C ILE A 92 6.31 23.26 15.16
N GLN A 93 5.19 22.66 15.57
CA GLN A 93 4.00 23.40 16.01
C GLN A 93 4.13 23.92 17.44
N HIS A 94 4.45 23.03 18.38
CA HIS A 94 4.35 23.26 19.83
C HIS A 94 5.57 24.04 20.38
N ASP A 95 6.78 23.53 20.16
CA ASP A 95 8.01 24.10 20.74
C ASP A 95 8.58 25.26 19.90
N LEU A 96 8.52 25.15 18.56
CA LEU A 96 9.00 26.18 17.63
C LEU A 96 7.90 27.18 17.22
N GLY A 97 6.66 26.99 17.68
CA GLY A 97 5.55 27.92 17.49
C GLY A 97 5.08 28.12 16.04
N TRP A 98 5.46 27.24 15.10
CA TRP A 98 5.02 27.31 13.71
C TRP A 98 3.69 26.55 13.52
N ASP A 99 2.68 27.00 14.28
CA ASP A 99 1.31 26.48 14.21
C ASP A 99 0.65 26.87 12.86
N LYS A 100 0.84 25.99 11.87
CA LYS A 100 0.32 26.10 10.50
C LYS A 100 -0.20 24.74 10.01
N PRO A 101 -1.24 24.17 10.66
CA PRO A 101 -1.67 22.79 10.44
C PRO A 101 -2.11 22.51 9.00
N TYR A 102 -2.76 23.46 8.34
CA TYR A 102 -3.17 23.32 6.94
C TYR A 102 -1.98 23.45 5.98
N CYS A 103 -1.06 24.38 6.21
CA CYS A 103 0.19 24.46 5.45
C CYS A 103 1.04 23.19 5.60
N MET A 104 1.12 22.61 6.80
CA MET A 104 1.79 21.33 7.05
C MET A 104 1.11 20.19 6.30
N LEU A 105 -0.21 20.07 6.35
CA LEU A 105 -0.96 19.10 5.54
C LEU A 105 -0.66 19.27 4.05
N TYR A 106 -0.74 20.50 3.53
CA TYR A 106 -0.53 20.80 2.12
C TYR A 106 0.87 20.39 1.64
N LEU A 107 1.92 20.74 2.39
CA LEU A 107 3.30 20.40 2.05
C LEU A 107 3.60 18.91 2.20
N THR A 108 3.12 18.28 3.28
CA THR A 108 3.40 16.86 3.59
C THR A 108 2.59 15.89 2.75
N HIS A 109 1.33 16.20 2.40
CA HIS A 109 0.53 15.40 1.45
C HIS A 109 0.88 15.75 0.00
N GLY A 110 1.27 17.00 -0.28
CA GLY A 110 1.71 17.42 -1.61
C GLY A 110 2.99 16.72 -2.07
N SER A 111 3.92 16.40 -1.17
CA SER A 111 5.13 15.65 -1.48
C SER A 111 4.89 14.21 -1.96
N TRP A 112 3.69 13.64 -1.75
CA TRP A 112 3.33 12.32 -2.28
C TRP A 112 3.37 12.28 -3.82
N SER A 113 3.26 13.45 -4.48
CA SER A 113 3.48 13.62 -5.93
C SER A 113 4.84 13.10 -6.41
N LEU A 114 5.83 13.00 -5.51
CA LEU A 114 7.18 12.52 -5.80
C LEU A 114 7.34 10.99 -5.66
N LEU A 115 6.38 10.26 -5.09
CA LEU A 115 6.46 8.82 -4.86
C LEU A 115 6.73 8.02 -6.15
N TRP A 116 5.91 8.24 -7.18
CA TRP A 116 6.07 7.60 -8.47
C TRP A 116 7.28 8.12 -9.26
N PRO A 117 7.57 9.43 -9.38
CA PRO A 117 8.82 9.92 -9.97
C PRO A 117 10.08 9.30 -9.35
N PHE A 118 10.14 9.19 -8.02
CA PHE A 118 11.26 8.57 -7.30
C PHE A 118 11.34 7.05 -7.55
N GLN A 119 10.21 6.35 -7.53
CA GLN A 119 10.17 4.92 -7.87
C GLN A 119 10.52 4.67 -9.35
N LEU A 120 10.08 5.51 -10.27
CA LEU A 120 10.40 5.47 -11.70
C LEU A 120 11.90 5.67 -11.91
N LEU A 121 12.52 6.60 -11.19
CA LEU A 121 13.97 6.78 -11.15
C LEU A 121 14.67 5.51 -10.67
N ILE A 122 14.28 4.92 -9.54
CA ILE A 122 14.83 3.64 -9.05
C ILE A 122 14.71 2.54 -10.10
N LEU A 123 13.52 2.36 -10.70
CA LEU A 123 13.27 1.37 -11.75
C LEU A 123 14.13 1.63 -13.00
N ARG A 124 14.35 2.90 -13.38
CA ARG A 124 15.24 3.28 -14.50
C ARG A 124 16.71 3.00 -14.18
N LEU A 125 17.15 3.27 -12.94
CA LEU A 125 18.51 3.00 -12.47
C LEU A 125 18.80 1.49 -12.31
N GLN A 126 17.78 0.67 -12.07
CA GLN A 126 17.87 -0.80 -12.13
C GLN A 126 17.89 -1.30 -13.59
N ASN A 127 17.07 -0.72 -14.47
CA ASN A 127 16.93 -1.14 -15.87
C ASN A 127 17.78 -0.29 -16.84
N ARG A 128 19.01 0.08 -16.45
CA ARG A 128 19.92 0.93 -17.26
C ARG A 128 20.18 0.38 -18.67
N LYS A 129 20.23 -0.95 -18.82
CA LYS A 129 20.47 -1.65 -20.10
C LYS A 129 19.34 -1.52 -21.12
N MET A 130 18.15 -1.06 -20.74
CA MET A 130 17.04 -0.78 -21.67
C MET A 130 17.13 0.64 -22.22
N THR A 131 16.73 0.83 -23.47
CA THR A 131 16.46 2.16 -24.05
C THR A 131 15.26 2.80 -23.35
N TRP A 132 15.23 4.14 -23.31
CA TRP A 132 14.17 4.87 -22.63
C TRP A 132 12.79 4.51 -23.17
N ASP A 133 12.60 4.49 -24.49
CA ASP A 133 11.29 4.26 -25.10
C ASP A 133 10.76 2.83 -24.87
N ALA A 134 11.66 1.85 -24.73
CA ALA A 134 11.28 0.47 -24.40
C ALA A 134 10.89 0.34 -22.92
N PHE A 135 11.65 1.00 -22.03
CA PHE A 135 11.32 1.09 -20.60
C PHE A 135 9.99 1.83 -20.38
N TRP A 136 9.82 3.00 -20.99
CA TRP A 136 8.64 3.85 -20.86
C TRP A 136 7.38 3.18 -21.41
N ARG A 137 7.42 2.62 -22.63
CA ARG A 137 6.28 1.86 -23.19
C ARG A 137 5.88 0.69 -22.30
N ARG A 138 6.85 -0.06 -21.74
CA ARG A 138 6.58 -1.15 -20.79
C ARG A 138 5.98 -0.64 -19.47
N HIS A 139 6.44 0.49 -18.96
CA HIS A 139 5.95 1.08 -17.72
C HIS A 139 4.51 1.62 -17.87
N VAL A 140 4.23 2.40 -18.91
CA VAL A 140 2.88 2.91 -19.20
C VAL A 140 1.90 1.77 -19.49
N PHE A 141 2.33 0.71 -20.19
CA PHE A 141 1.50 -0.48 -20.38
C PHE A 141 1.16 -1.19 -19.05
N LEU A 142 2.13 -1.31 -18.13
CA LEU A 142 1.91 -1.86 -16.79
C LEU A 142 0.90 -1.02 -16.01
N LEU A 143 1.06 0.31 -15.98
CA LEU A 143 0.12 1.20 -15.30
C LEU A 143 -1.29 1.14 -15.90
N ARG A 144 -1.42 1.18 -17.24
CA ARG A 144 -2.72 1.11 -17.91
C ARG A 144 -3.44 -0.22 -17.62
N THR A 145 -2.75 -1.34 -17.78
CA THR A 145 -3.35 -2.67 -17.54
C THR A 145 -3.70 -2.89 -16.07
N THR A 146 -2.86 -2.43 -15.14
CA THR A 146 -3.17 -2.51 -13.70
C THR A 146 -4.33 -1.58 -13.33
N GLY A 147 -4.42 -0.38 -13.92
CA GLY A 147 -5.57 0.51 -13.74
C GLY A 147 -6.89 -0.07 -14.27
N GLN A 148 -6.85 -0.81 -15.38
CA GLN A 148 -8.02 -1.55 -15.91
C GLN A 148 -8.43 -2.70 -14.97
N MET A 149 -7.47 -3.39 -14.35
CA MET A 149 -7.74 -4.42 -13.34
C MET A 149 -8.37 -3.83 -12.07
N VAL A 150 -7.93 -2.64 -11.65
CA VAL A 150 -8.51 -1.90 -10.51
C VAL A 150 -9.94 -1.44 -10.81
N GLU A 151 -10.17 -0.83 -11.98
CA GLU A 151 -11.50 -0.38 -12.44
C GLU A 151 -12.51 -1.53 -12.52
N ALA A 152 -12.10 -2.69 -13.04
CA ALA A 152 -12.94 -3.88 -13.15
C ALA A 152 -13.05 -4.72 -11.86
N GLN A 153 -12.13 -4.53 -10.91
CA GLN A 153 -11.89 -5.45 -9.77
C GLN A 153 -11.64 -6.90 -10.21
N ASP A 154 -11.00 -7.08 -11.37
CA ASP A 154 -10.75 -8.36 -12.05
C ASP A 154 -9.30 -8.44 -12.55
N ILE A 155 -8.71 -9.64 -12.56
CA ILE A 155 -7.38 -9.93 -13.08
C ILE A 155 -7.38 -9.95 -14.62
N HIS A 156 -8.51 -10.30 -15.26
CA HIS A 156 -8.63 -10.50 -16.71
C HIS A 156 -9.66 -9.57 -17.38
N PRO A 157 -9.56 -8.23 -17.18
CA PRO A 157 -10.58 -7.29 -17.62
C PRO A 157 -10.79 -7.31 -19.13
N THR A 158 -12.03 -7.59 -19.54
CA THR A 158 -12.45 -7.60 -20.95
C THR A 158 -12.46 -6.21 -21.59
N SER A 159 -12.60 -5.14 -20.78
CA SER A 159 -12.65 -3.75 -21.23
C SER A 159 -11.28 -3.21 -21.65
N ARG A 160 -11.16 -2.78 -22.91
CA ARG A 160 -9.97 -2.09 -23.43
C ARG A 160 -9.96 -0.57 -23.22
N ARG A 161 -10.98 -0.01 -22.54
CA ARG A 161 -11.14 1.43 -22.28
C ARG A 161 -9.98 2.01 -21.46
N SER A 162 -9.81 3.32 -21.46
CA SER A 162 -8.77 3.98 -20.65
C SER A 162 -9.26 4.12 -19.22
N PRO A 163 -8.51 3.67 -18.19
CA PRO A 163 -8.92 3.78 -16.79
C PRO A 163 -8.74 5.19 -16.22
N ILE A 164 -8.19 6.14 -17.00
CA ILE A 164 -7.88 7.51 -16.53
C ILE A 164 -9.10 8.23 -15.92
N PRO A 165 -10.33 8.20 -16.50
CA PRO A 165 -11.49 8.86 -15.91
C PRO A 165 -11.91 8.24 -14.57
N TYR A 166 -11.81 6.91 -14.46
CA TYR A 166 -12.04 6.18 -13.20
C TYR A 166 -11.01 6.60 -12.15
N LEU A 167 -9.71 6.54 -12.50
CA LEU A 167 -8.63 6.86 -11.57
C LEU A 167 -8.70 8.32 -11.10
N LEU A 168 -8.95 9.29 -11.98
CA LEU A 168 -9.16 10.68 -11.57
C LEU A 168 -10.34 10.81 -10.60
N LYS A 169 -11.50 10.22 -10.92
CA LYS A 169 -12.69 10.27 -10.03
C LYS A 169 -12.42 9.64 -8.66
N MET A 170 -11.72 8.50 -8.62
CA MET A 170 -11.36 7.81 -7.38
C MET A 170 -10.26 8.54 -6.62
N THR A 171 -9.30 9.19 -7.28
CA THR A 171 -8.32 10.07 -6.63
C THR A 171 -9.02 11.23 -5.92
N VAL A 172 -9.97 11.93 -6.56
CA VAL A 172 -10.73 12.99 -5.87
C VAL A 172 -11.43 12.43 -4.63
N PHE A 173 -12.18 11.33 -4.78
CA PHE A 173 -12.97 10.75 -3.69
C PHE A 173 -12.12 10.24 -2.51
N VAL A 174 -11.06 9.48 -2.77
CA VAL A 174 -10.15 8.96 -1.75
C VAL A 174 -9.34 10.08 -1.11
N THR A 175 -8.90 11.08 -1.89
CA THR A 175 -8.14 12.21 -1.34
C THR A 175 -9.03 13.09 -0.46
N SER A 176 -10.30 13.34 -0.80
CA SER A 176 -11.21 14.08 0.08
C SER A 176 -11.35 13.43 1.46
N ALA A 177 -11.51 12.11 1.55
CA ALA A 177 -11.55 11.40 2.83
C ALA A 177 -10.24 11.54 3.62
N LEU A 178 -9.10 11.33 2.94
CA LEU A 178 -7.76 11.53 3.51
C LEU A 178 -7.50 12.96 3.99
N THR A 179 -7.99 13.97 3.27
CA THR A 179 -7.77 15.39 3.61
C THR A 179 -8.49 15.78 4.89
N VAL A 180 -9.71 15.30 5.13
CA VAL A 180 -10.41 15.58 6.40
C VAL A 180 -9.72 14.83 7.55
N ALA A 181 -9.38 13.55 7.35
CA ALA A 181 -8.68 12.74 8.36
C ALA A 181 -7.31 13.31 8.76
N GLY A 182 -6.46 13.61 7.77
CA GLY A 182 -5.16 14.25 7.96
C GLY A 182 -5.28 15.68 8.50
N GLY A 183 -6.35 16.40 8.13
CA GLY A 183 -6.63 17.74 8.64
C GLY A 183 -6.87 17.72 10.16
N SER A 184 -7.71 16.79 10.63
CA SER A 184 -7.88 16.55 12.07
C SER A 184 -6.59 16.08 12.76
N TRP A 185 -5.69 15.36 12.06
CA TRP A 185 -4.38 15.01 12.61
C TRP A 185 -3.53 16.27 12.84
N TYR A 186 -3.28 17.07 11.80
CA TYR A 186 -2.44 18.26 11.91
C TYR A 186 -3.00 19.33 12.84
N VAL A 187 -4.32 19.44 12.99
CA VAL A 187 -4.96 20.34 13.97
C VAL A 187 -4.80 19.82 15.41
N ALA A 188 -4.91 18.52 15.63
CA ALA A 188 -4.76 17.95 16.98
C ALA A 188 -3.31 17.96 17.49
N VAL A 189 -2.30 18.01 16.61
CA VAL A 189 -0.87 18.08 16.98
C VAL A 189 -0.57 19.24 17.94
N ASN A 190 -1.09 20.46 17.71
CA ASN A 190 -0.88 21.59 18.62
C ASN A 190 -1.84 21.61 19.84
N MET A 191 -2.64 20.54 20.03
CA MET A 191 -3.67 20.47 21.07
C MET A 191 -3.42 19.35 22.08
N THR A 192 -2.65 18.31 21.75
CA THR A 192 -2.40 17.15 22.62
C THR A 192 -0.96 16.63 22.48
N THR A 193 -0.55 15.66 23.31
CA THR A 193 0.82 15.11 23.30
C THR A 193 1.06 14.17 22.12
N ALA A 194 2.33 13.99 21.72
CA ALA A 194 2.71 13.02 20.69
C ALA A 194 2.20 11.60 21.00
N SER A 195 2.31 11.19 22.26
CA SER A 195 1.78 9.93 22.79
C SER A 195 0.25 9.81 22.68
N ASP A 196 -0.54 10.80 23.14
CA ASP A 196 -2.01 10.79 23.05
C ASP A 196 -2.48 10.78 21.59
N LEU A 197 -1.93 11.68 20.78
CA LEU A 197 -2.21 11.80 19.35
C LEU A 197 -2.01 10.46 18.66
N THR A 198 -0.87 9.81 18.90
CA THR A 198 -0.54 8.52 18.28
C THR A 198 -1.41 7.38 18.80
N ALA A 199 -1.69 7.32 20.10
CA ALA A 199 -2.56 6.30 20.68
C ALA A 199 -3.99 6.37 20.12
N ILE A 200 -4.58 7.57 20.07
CA ILE A 200 -5.95 7.77 19.59
C ILE A 200 -6.05 7.65 18.07
N TYR A 201 -5.08 8.16 17.31
CA TYR A 201 -5.09 8.07 15.85
C TYR A 201 -5.06 6.61 15.36
N ASN A 202 -4.24 5.77 15.98
CA ASN A 202 -4.12 4.35 15.63
C ASN A 202 -5.39 3.51 15.92
N CYS A 203 -6.42 4.07 16.58
CA CYS A 203 -7.77 3.48 16.56
C CYS A 203 -8.34 3.35 15.12
N SER A 204 -7.75 4.03 14.13
CA SER A 204 -8.04 3.85 12.71
C SER A 204 -8.02 2.39 12.29
N ALA A 205 -7.14 1.55 12.83
CA ALA A 205 -7.05 0.13 12.54
C ALA A 205 -8.36 -0.63 12.84
N PHE A 206 -9.09 -0.17 13.86
CA PHE A 206 -10.37 -0.77 14.28
C PHE A 206 -11.52 -0.29 13.42
N PHE A 207 -11.53 1.00 13.06
CA PHE A 207 -12.48 1.55 12.10
C PHE A 207 -12.26 0.99 10.69
N ALA A 208 -11.01 0.73 10.29
CA ALA A 208 -10.68 0.05 9.03
C ALA A 208 -11.25 -1.37 8.98
N TYR A 209 -11.21 -2.14 10.07
CA TYR A 209 -11.89 -3.44 10.15
C TYR A 209 -13.42 -3.28 10.15
N ALA A 210 -13.97 -2.31 10.90
CA ALA A 210 -15.40 -2.05 10.94
C ALA A 210 -15.97 -1.63 9.57
N PHE A 211 -15.21 -0.88 8.77
CA PHE A 211 -15.58 -0.49 7.41
C PHE A 211 -15.24 -1.55 6.35
N SER A 212 -14.25 -2.43 6.55
CA SER A 212 -13.94 -3.48 5.56
C SER A 212 -15.04 -4.55 5.46
N ILE A 213 -15.75 -4.84 6.56
CA ILE A 213 -16.90 -5.72 6.57
C ILE A 213 -17.98 -5.27 5.55
N PRO A 214 -18.53 -4.04 5.59
CA PRO A 214 -19.51 -3.59 4.59
C PRO A 214 -18.91 -3.21 3.21
N LEU A 215 -17.70 -2.64 3.13
CA LEU A 215 -17.17 -2.10 1.86
C LEU A 215 -16.35 -3.12 1.02
N LEU A 216 -15.65 -4.06 1.67
CA LEU A 216 -14.91 -5.15 1.00
C LEU A 216 -15.68 -6.48 1.03
N LYS A 217 -16.68 -6.62 1.92
CA LYS A 217 -17.36 -7.89 2.25
C LYS A 217 -16.49 -8.87 3.04
N ASP A 218 -15.58 -8.34 3.86
CA ASP A 218 -14.80 -9.12 4.81
C ASP A 218 -15.72 -9.86 5.81
N LYS A 219 -15.33 -11.06 6.22
CA LYS A 219 -16.10 -11.87 7.18
C LYS A 219 -15.91 -11.33 8.58
N LEU A 220 -17.01 -10.95 9.24
CA LEU A 220 -17.00 -10.62 10.67
C LEU A 220 -16.57 -11.86 11.47
N ARG A 221 -15.42 -11.75 12.16
CA ARG A 221 -14.96 -12.72 13.16
C ARG A 221 -15.00 -12.12 14.56
N ALA A 222 -15.49 -12.88 15.53
CA ALA A 222 -15.68 -12.43 16.90
C ALA A 222 -14.37 -12.19 17.67
N ASP A 223 -13.30 -12.93 17.35
CA ASP A 223 -11.96 -12.75 17.91
C ASP A 223 -11.35 -11.40 17.50
N LYS A 224 -11.55 -10.97 16.25
CA LYS A 224 -11.18 -9.61 15.79
C LYS A 224 -11.98 -8.53 16.52
N VAL A 225 -13.30 -8.70 16.66
CA VAL A 225 -14.19 -7.75 17.36
C VAL A 225 -13.82 -7.64 18.86
N PHE A 226 -13.48 -8.75 19.50
CA PHE A 226 -12.97 -8.75 20.88
C PHE A 226 -11.63 -7.99 20.99
N SER A 227 -10.70 -8.24 20.06
CA SER A 227 -9.40 -7.56 20.02
C SER A 227 -9.56 -6.03 19.86
N VAL A 228 -10.48 -5.60 19.00
CA VAL A 228 -10.88 -4.18 18.86
C VAL A 228 -11.34 -3.60 20.20
N GLY A 229 -12.24 -4.29 20.92
CA GLY A 229 -12.75 -3.82 22.21
C GLY A 229 -11.65 -3.65 23.26
N VAL A 230 -10.74 -4.62 23.38
CA VAL A 230 -9.59 -4.55 24.30
C VAL A 230 -8.67 -3.37 23.96
N ALA A 231 -8.41 -3.12 22.67
CA ALA A 231 -7.56 -2.01 22.26
C ALA A 231 -8.18 -0.62 22.51
N ILE A 232 -9.49 -0.46 22.26
CA ILE A 232 -10.19 0.81 22.55
C ILE A 232 -10.11 1.14 24.05
N VAL A 233 -10.30 0.14 24.93
CA VAL A 233 -10.11 0.31 26.38
C VAL A 233 -8.65 0.67 26.69
N GLY A 234 -7.68 0.00 26.06
CA GLY A 234 -6.26 0.33 26.21
C GLY A 234 -5.93 1.78 25.84
N VAL A 235 -6.42 2.27 24.70
CA VAL A 235 -6.19 3.65 24.23
C VAL A 235 -6.85 4.69 25.15
N LEU A 236 -8.07 4.44 25.64
CA LEU A 236 -8.71 5.30 26.64
C LEU A 236 -7.89 5.38 27.94
N ILE A 237 -7.28 4.26 28.36
CA ILE A 237 -6.40 4.22 29.53
C ILE A 237 -5.06 4.92 29.28
N VAL A 238 -4.50 4.88 28.06
CA VAL A 238 -3.31 5.68 27.70
C VAL A 238 -3.61 7.18 27.76
N ALA A 239 -4.68 7.63 27.10
CA ALA A 239 -4.99 9.06 26.94
C ALA A 239 -5.46 9.74 28.24
N TYR A 240 -6.21 9.02 29.09
CA TYR A 240 -6.86 9.59 30.28
C TYR A 240 -6.37 9.02 31.62
N GLY A 241 -5.72 7.84 31.64
CA GLY A 241 -5.28 7.17 32.87
C GLY A 241 -4.04 7.75 33.55
N GLY A 242 -3.46 8.84 33.02
CA GLY A 242 -2.27 9.49 33.57
C GLY A 242 -2.52 10.73 34.43
N HIS A 243 -3.76 11.20 34.57
CA HIS A 243 -4.05 12.55 35.08
C HIS A 243 -4.23 12.65 36.62
N THR A 244 -3.14 12.41 37.35
CA THR A 244 -3.02 12.83 38.77
C THR A 244 -1.61 13.32 39.12
N GLU A 245 -1.15 14.39 38.46
CA GLU A 245 -0.26 15.37 39.09
C GLU A 245 -0.26 16.70 38.32
N SER A 246 -0.61 17.80 39.00
CA SER A 246 -0.56 19.14 38.41
C SER A 246 0.87 19.66 38.40
N LYS A 247 1.41 19.99 37.21
CA LYS A 247 2.67 20.74 37.09
C LYS A 247 2.55 22.06 37.88
N LYS A 248 3.34 22.23 38.94
CA LYS A 248 3.51 23.53 39.59
C LYS A 248 4.48 24.37 38.76
N THR A 249 3.98 25.39 38.09
CA THR A 249 4.79 26.40 37.39
C THR A 249 5.61 27.21 38.40
N PRO A 250 6.92 27.45 38.18
CA PRO A 250 7.75 28.22 39.12
C PRO A 250 7.30 29.67 39.34
N ASP A 251 6.78 30.34 38.31
CA ASP A 251 6.56 31.80 38.28
C ASP A 251 5.19 32.29 38.80
N GLY A 252 4.32 31.39 39.30
CA GLY A 252 3.03 31.77 39.88
C GLY A 252 1.97 32.32 38.91
N THR A 253 2.31 32.65 37.67
CA THR A 253 1.36 33.04 36.62
C THR A 253 0.61 31.83 36.09
N VAL A 254 -0.55 31.55 36.69
CA VAL A 254 -1.38 30.40 36.34
C VAL A 254 -2.16 30.67 35.04
N GLY A 255 -1.61 30.24 33.91
CA GLY A 255 -2.46 29.79 32.79
C GLY A 255 -3.29 28.61 33.32
N THR A 256 -4.62 28.65 33.18
CA THR A 256 -5.44 27.76 34.02
C THR A 256 -5.25 26.29 33.62
N PRO A 257 -4.99 25.36 34.56
CA PRO A 257 -4.86 23.94 34.24
C PRO A 257 -6.13 23.36 33.58
N HIS A 258 -7.26 24.02 33.80
CA HIS A 258 -8.54 23.73 33.16
C HIS A 258 -8.55 24.08 31.66
N ASP A 259 -7.87 25.15 31.23
CA ASP A 259 -7.76 25.50 29.80
C ASP A 259 -6.81 24.54 29.07
N GLU A 260 -5.68 24.17 29.65
CA GLU A 260 -4.75 23.16 29.09
C GLU A 260 -5.46 21.79 28.98
N ALA A 261 -6.13 21.35 30.04
CA ALA A 261 -6.90 20.10 30.02
C ALA A 261 -8.08 20.12 29.03
N ARG A 262 -8.78 21.25 28.88
CA ARG A 262 -9.85 21.41 27.89
C ARG A 262 -9.31 21.38 26.46
N ASN A 263 -8.17 22.02 26.20
CA ASN A 263 -7.53 22.00 24.89
C ASN A 263 -7.07 20.57 24.53
N ARG A 264 -6.47 19.84 25.49
CA ARG A 264 -6.13 18.40 25.34
C ARG A 264 -7.35 17.53 25.06
N LEU A 265 -8.45 17.73 25.78
CA LEU A 265 -9.70 17.01 25.54
C LEU A 265 -10.27 17.31 24.13
N LEU A 266 -10.25 18.56 23.69
CA LEU A 266 -10.70 18.95 22.35
C LEU A 266 -9.80 18.34 21.26
N GLY A 267 -8.47 18.37 21.43
CA GLY A 267 -7.52 17.71 20.55
C GLY A 267 -7.78 16.20 20.45
N ASN A 268 -7.96 15.54 21.61
CA ASN A 268 -8.26 14.11 21.71
C ASN A 268 -9.60 13.73 21.06
N ILE A 269 -10.61 14.60 21.08
CA ILE A 269 -11.88 14.42 20.35
C ILE A 269 -11.67 14.59 18.83
N ILE A 270 -10.93 15.61 18.41
CA ILE A 270 -10.65 15.91 16.99
C ILE A 270 -9.89 14.74 16.34
N ILE A 271 -8.81 14.25 16.98
CA ILE A 271 -8.06 13.09 16.48
C ILE A 271 -8.88 11.79 16.58
N GLY A 272 -9.78 11.68 17.58
CA GLY A 272 -10.76 10.58 17.67
C GLY A 272 -11.64 10.49 16.42
N ILE A 273 -12.24 11.61 15.99
CA ILE A 273 -13.01 11.70 14.74
C ILE A 273 -12.09 11.44 13.52
N GLY A 274 -10.88 11.97 13.54
CA GLY A 274 -9.86 11.74 12.51
C GLY A 274 -9.52 10.26 12.30
N SER A 275 -9.43 9.48 13.38
CA SER A 275 -9.15 8.04 13.33
C SER A 275 -10.25 7.25 12.59
N VAL A 276 -11.52 7.63 12.76
CA VAL A 276 -12.67 7.05 12.02
C VAL A 276 -12.53 7.32 10.53
N LEU A 277 -12.25 8.57 10.16
CA LEU A 277 -12.11 8.99 8.77
C LEU A 277 -10.86 8.42 8.10
N TYR A 278 -9.77 8.21 8.86
CA TYR A 278 -8.56 7.56 8.36
C TYR A 278 -8.80 6.06 8.11
N GLY A 279 -9.45 5.35 9.03
CA GLY A 279 -9.85 3.95 8.83
C GLY A 279 -10.79 3.77 7.64
N LEU A 280 -11.70 4.73 7.41
CA LEU A 280 -12.51 4.79 6.20
C LEU A 280 -11.65 5.01 4.94
N TYR A 281 -10.70 5.94 4.97
CA TYR A 281 -9.77 6.20 3.86
C TYR A 281 -8.96 4.95 3.47
N GLU A 282 -8.41 4.21 4.43
CA GLU A 282 -7.63 2.98 4.16
C GLU A 282 -8.47 1.93 3.40
N VAL A 283 -9.73 1.79 3.81
CA VAL A 283 -10.72 0.90 3.20
C VAL A 283 -11.13 1.39 1.79
N LEU A 284 -11.37 2.69 1.61
CA LEU A 284 -11.66 3.28 0.30
C LEU A 284 -10.48 3.11 -0.66
N TYR A 285 -9.25 3.34 -0.20
CA TYR A 285 -8.02 3.11 -0.97
C TYR A 285 -7.88 1.63 -1.36
N LYS A 286 -8.11 0.68 -0.43
CA LYS A 286 -8.09 -0.75 -0.76
C LYS A 286 -9.17 -1.13 -1.77
N ARG A 287 -10.36 -0.53 -1.69
CA ARG A 287 -11.51 -0.86 -2.56
C ARG A 287 -11.44 -0.25 -3.96
N TYR A 288 -10.88 0.95 -4.11
CA TYR A 288 -10.96 1.74 -5.35
C TYR A 288 -9.63 2.09 -6.01
N ALA A 289 -8.49 1.80 -5.36
CA ALA A 289 -7.17 2.13 -5.87
C ALA A 289 -6.18 0.95 -5.86
N CYS A 290 -6.41 -0.08 -5.02
CA CYS A 290 -5.58 -1.28 -5.03
C CYS A 290 -6.01 -2.27 -6.13
N PRO A 291 -5.06 -2.93 -6.81
CA PRO A 291 -5.38 -4.01 -7.73
C PRO A 291 -5.90 -5.26 -6.98
N PRO A 292 -6.68 -6.13 -7.65
CA PRO A 292 -7.18 -7.37 -7.06
C PRO A 292 -6.06 -8.36 -6.68
N GLU A 293 -6.43 -9.40 -5.92
CA GLU A 293 -5.55 -10.51 -5.55
C GLU A 293 -4.95 -11.23 -6.78
N GLY A 294 -3.93 -12.07 -6.56
CA GLY A 294 -3.23 -12.81 -7.63
C GLY A 294 -2.25 -11.98 -8.46
N ILE A 295 -2.39 -10.65 -8.49
CA ILE A 295 -1.45 -9.76 -9.20
C ILE A 295 -0.09 -9.74 -8.49
N SER A 296 0.99 -9.78 -9.29
CA SER A 296 2.35 -9.88 -8.77
C SER A 296 2.73 -8.67 -7.89
N PRO A 297 3.41 -8.86 -6.73
CA PRO A 297 3.75 -7.78 -5.80
C PRO A 297 4.45 -6.57 -6.45
N GLY A 298 5.27 -6.82 -7.48
CA GLY A 298 5.93 -5.75 -8.25
C GLY A 298 4.98 -4.81 -8.98
N ARG A 299 3.85 -5.31 -9.50
CA ARG A 299 2.81 -4.47 -10.11
C ARG A 299 2.06 -3.65 -9.06
N SER A 300 1.63 -4.29 -7.98
CA SER A 300 0.90 -3.63 -6.89
C SER A 300 1.73 -2.51 -6.24
N MET A 301 3.03 -2.73 -6.00
CA MET A 301 3.94 -1.70 -5.48
C MET A 301 4.11 -0.49 -6.42
N ILE A 302 4.12 -0.73 -7.74
CA ILE A 302 4.23 0.35 -8.72
C ILE A 302 2.92 1.14 -8.79
N PHE A 303 1.79 0.44 -8.75
CA PHE A 303 0.49 1.08 -8.82
C PHE A 303 0.14 1.87 -7.55
N ALA A 304 0.46 1.35 -6.37
CA ALA A 304 0.27 2.02 -5.08
C ALA A 304 0.92 3.41 -5.03
N ASN A 305 2.21 3.50 -5.35
CA ASN A 305 2.93 4.78 -5.41
C ASN A 305 2.46 5.68 -6.55
N THR A 306 1.98 5.10 -7.67
CA THR A 306 1.36 5.89 -8.75
C THR A 306 0.07 6.55 -8.28
N PHE A 307 -0.81 5.81 -7.59
CA PHE A 307 -2.03 6.39 -7.01
C PHE A 307 -1.72 7.38 -5.88
N GLY A 308 -0.73 7.09 -5.03
CA GLY A 308 -0.21 8.04 -4.04
C GLY A 308 0.29 9.35 -4.68
N SER A 309 0.91 9.29 -5.86
CA SER A 309 1.27 10.49 -6.61
C SER A 309 0.08 11.21 -7.25
N LEU A 310 -0.98 10.50 -7.64
CA LEU A 310 -2.24 11.15 -8.03
C LEU A 310 -2.87 11.91 -6.84
N ILE A 311 -2.86 11.33 -5.63
CA ILE A 311 -3.28 12.00 -4.38
C ILE A 311 -2.44 13.28 -4.16
N GLY A 312 -1.10 13.18 -4.21
CA GLY A 312 -0.23 14.34 -4.02
C GLY A 312 -0.39 15.43 -5.10
N CYS A 313 -0.59 15.03 -6.36
CA CYS A 313 -0.89 15.98 -7.45
C CYS A 313 -2.26 16.64 -7.28
N PHE A 314 -3.28 15.93 -6.76
CA PHE A 314 -4.57 16.54 -6.40
C PHE A 314 -4.40 17.55 -5.25
N THR A 315 -3.64 17.20 -4.22
CA THR A 315 -3.28 18.14 -3.13
C THR A 315 -2.66 19.41 -3.68
N LEU A 316 -1.60 19.31 -4.49
CA LEU A 316 -0.90 20.48 -5.05
C LEU A 316 -1.75 21.31 -6.04
N SER A 317 -2.74 20.71 -6.71
CA SER A 317 -3.57 21.40 -7.73
C SER A 317 -4.90 21.96 -7.20
N VAL A 318 -5.43 21.42 -6.10
CA VAL A 318 -6.74 21.81 -5.55
C VAL A 318 -6.65 22.29 -4.10
N LEU A 319 -5.85 21.65 -3.26
CA LEU A 319 -5.74 21.99 -1.83
C LEU A 319 -4.81 23.17 -1.54
N TRP A 320 -4.31 23.85 -2.57
CA TRP A 320 -3.74 25.20 -2.40
C TRP A 320 -4.83 26.27 -2.26
N ILE A 321 -6.05 26.03 -2.78
CA ILE A 321 -7.13 27.03 -2.84
C ILE A 321 -7.57 27.52 -1.44
N PRO A 322 -7.60 26.67 -0.38
CA PRO A 322 -7.91 27.16 0.96
C PRO A 322 -6.81 27.99 1.63
N LEU A 323 -5.54 27.91 1.21
CA LEU A 323 -4.44 28.68 1.81
C LEU A 323 -4.68 30.21 1.80
N PRO A 324 -5.00 30.86 0.65
CA PRO A 324 -5.33 32.30 0.65
C PRO A 324 -6.64 32.60 1.40
N ILE A 325 -7.60 31.69 1.43
CA ILE A 325 -8.87 31.87 2.16
C ILE A 325 -8.60 31.89 3.68
N LEU A 326 -7.83 30.93 4.20
CA LEU A 326 -7.44 30.87 5.61
C LEU A 326 -6.55 32.06 6.01
N HIS A 327 -5.69 32.54 5.12
CA HIS A 327 -4.88 33.73 5.35
C HIS A 327 -5.74 35.01 5.43
N VAL A 328 -6.68 35.21 4.51
CA VAL A 328 -7.58 36.38 4.49
C VAL A 328 -8.59 36.37 5.64
N LEU A 329 -9.08 35.20 6.04
CA LEU A 329 -9.95 35.03 7.22
C LEU A 329 -9.18 35.10 8.56
N GLY A 330 -7.85 35.18 8.54
CA GLY A 330 -7.01 35.15 9.74
C GLY A 330 -6.92 33.80 10.46
N LEU A 331 -7.64 32.78 9.99
CA LEU A 331 -7.68 31.43 10.57
C LEU A 331 -6.33 30.71 10.50
N GLU A 332 -5.60 30.86 9.38
CA GLU A 332 -4.21 30.44 9.28
C GLU A 332 -3.43 31.46 8.44
N THR A 333 -2.73 32.37 9.10
CA THR A 333 -1.82 33.32 8.45
C THR A 333 -0.64 32.58 7.82
N PHE A 334 -0.71 32.32 6.51
CA PHE A 334 0.39 31.73 5.74
C PHE A 334 1.69 32.51 5.92
N ARG A 335 2.73 31.83 6.42
CA ARG A 335 4.10 32.36 6.62
C ARG A 335 5.08 31.21 6.42
N TRP A 336 6.08 31.38 5.55
CA TRP A 336 7.15 30.41 5.38
C TRP A 336 7.88 30.12 6.71
N PRO A 337 8.27 28.86 6.98
CA PRO A 337 9.09 28.53 8.14
C PRO A 337 10.50 29.12 7.97
N THR A 338 11.14 29.48 9.07
CA THR A 338 12.45 30.13 9.08
C THR A 338 13.35 29.52 10.15
N GLY A 339 14.66 29.42 9.88
CA GLY A 339 15.60 28.84 10.82
C GLY A 339 15.34 27.35 11.04
N GLU A 340 15.21 26.93 12.29
CA GLU A 340 15.13 25.51 12.66
C GLU A 340 13.89 24.79 12.10
N ALA A 341 12.72 25.43 12.22
CA ALA A 341 11.46 24.90 11.70
C ALA A 341 11.51 24.60 10.19
N ALA A 342 12.35 25.29 9.42
CA ALA A 342 12.45 25.08 7.97
C ALA A 342 13.12 23.74 7.61
N TRP A 343 14.24 23.37 8.25
CA TRP A 343 14.90 22.09 7.96
C TRP A 343 14.18 20.92 8.60
N LEU A 344 13.59 21.12 9.79
CA LEU A 344 12.72 20.13 10.43
C LEU A 344 11.49 19.82 9.56
N LEU A 345 10.86 20.83 8.96
CA LEU A 345 9.73 20.61 8.06
C LEU A 345 10.15 19.84 6.80
N VAL A 346 11.34 20.08 6.25
CA VAL A 346 11.87 19.26 5.14
C VAL A 346 12.03 17.80 5.56
N ILE A 347 12.55 17.53 6.75
CA ILE A 347 12.62 16.15 7.28
C ILE A 347 11.22 15.57 7.48
N SER A 348 10.29 16.31 8.09
CA SER A 348 8.91 15.88 8.31
C SER A 348 8.17 15.56 7.00
N VAL A 349 8.38 16.36 5.95
CA VAL A 349 7.81 16.16 4.61
C VAL A 349 8.40 14.93 3.90
N ILE A 350 9.70 14.67 4.07
CA ILE A 350 10.37 13.46 3.55
C ILE A 350 9.92 12.21 4.33
N ALA A 351 9.83 12.31 5.65
CA ALA A 351 9.36 11.25 6.53
C ALA A 351 7.89 10.91 6.23
N ASN A 352 7.01 11.90 6.05
CA ASN A 352 5.62 11.68 5.66
C ASN A 352 5.49 10.99 4.30
N ALA A 353 6.25 11.42 3.29
CA ALA A 353 6.26 10.75 2.00
C ALA A 353 6.74 9.29 2.11
N THR A 354 7.81 9.05 2.89
CA THR A 354 8.40 7.72 3.08
C THR A 354 7.46 6.78 3.83
N PHE A 355 6.85 7.25 4.93
CA PHE A 355 5.77 6.56 5.65
C PHE A 355 4.63 6.21 4.70
N SER A 356 4.07 7.22 4.03
CA SER A 356 2.83 7.08 3.26
C SER A 356 3.02 6.20 2.03
N GLY A 357 4.14 6.32 1.30
CA GLY A 357 4.49 5.42 0.20
C GLY A 357 4.65 3.96 0.66
N ALA A 358 5.32 3.74 1.79
CA ALA A 358 5.45 2.41 2.38
C ALA A 358 4.09 1.85 2.85
N PHE A 359 3.23 2.67 3.44
CA PHE A 359 1.91 2.28 3.97
C PHE A 359 0.89 1.99 2.86
N LEU A 360 0.86 2.81 1.80
CA LEU A 360 0.08 2.56 0.57
C LEU A 360 0.49 1.23 -0.09
N VAL A 361 1.78 0.89 -0.07
CA VAL A 361 2.30 -0.41 -0.52
C VAL A 361 1.85 -1.55 0.40
N LEU A 362 1.91 -1.36 1.72
CA LEU A 362 1.46 -2.33 2.73
C LEU A 362 -0.01 -2.73 2.52
N ILE A 363 -0.91 -1.74 2.46
CA ILE A 363 -2.35 -1.96 2.27
C ILE A 363 -2.61 -2.62 0.91
N SER A 364 -1.89 -2.22 -0.14
CA SER A 364 -2.01 -2.81 -1.48
C SER A 364 -1.64 -4.29 -1.49
N LEU A 365 -0.51 -4.65 -0.87
CA LEU A 365 -0.03 -6.04 -0.80
C LEU A 365 -0.84 -6.90 0.17
N THR A 366 -1.30 -6.36 1.29
CA THR A 366 -1.94 -7.13 2.38
C THR A 366 -3.43 -6.77 2.52
N SER A 367 -3.87 -6.29 3.68
CA SER A 367 -5.20 -5.71 3.92
C SER A 367 -5.04 -4.41 4.73
N PRO A 368 -6.06 -3.53 4.79
CA PRO A 368 -6.07 -2.38 5.69
C PRO A 368 -5.77 -2.84 7.12
N VAL A 369 -6.58 -3.78 7.64
CA VAL A 369 -6.46 -4.33 8.99
C VAL A 369 -5.04 -4.80 9.29
N LEU A 370 -4.41 -5.63 8.44
CA LEU A 370 -3.05 -6.13 8.70
C LEU A 370 -2.03 -4.99 8.73
N SER A 371 -2.15 -4.02 7.83
CA SER A 371 -1.24 -2.87 7.73
C SER A 371 -1.33 -1.96 8.96
N SER A 372 -2.55 -1.63 9.37
CA SER A 372 -2.83 -0.67 10.44
C SER A 372 -2.67 -1.32 11.82
N VAL A 373 -2.92 -2.63 11.94
CA VAL A 373 -2.50 -3.42 13.11
C VAL A 373 -0.99 -3.41 13.24
N ALA A 374 -0.26 -3.61 12.15
CA ALA A 374 1.20 -3.49 12.17
C ALA A 374 1.69 -2.06 12.50
N ALA A 375 0.88 -1.03 12.24
CA ALA A 375 1.14 0.35 12.67
C ALA A 375 0.88 0.61 14.17
N LEU A 376 0.14 -0.24 14.91
CA LEU A 376 -0.03 -0.11 16.37
C LEU A 376 1.32 -0.12 17.13
N LEU A 377 2.36 -0.70 16.53
CA LEU A 377 3.74 -0.63 17.04
C LEU A 377 4.28 0.81 17.17
N THR A 378 3.75 1.77 16.39
CA THR A 378 4.11 3.19 16.50
C THR A 378 3.76 3.79 17.86
N ILE A 379 2.72 3.31 18.54
CA ILE A 379 2.29 3.84 19.85
C ILE A 379 3.43 3.74 20.87
N PHE A 380 4.11 2.59 20.89
CA PHE A 380 5.26 2.35 21.79
C PHE A 380 6.51 3.12 21.34
N LEU A 381 6.76 3.17 20.03
CA LEU A 381 7.95 3.84 19.50
C LEU A 381 7.88 5.37 19.68
N VAL A 382 6.70 5.98 19.47
CA VAL A 382 6.47 7.40 19.79
C VAL A 382 6.55 7.61 21.30
N ALA A 383 5.84 6.84 22.13
CA ALA A 383 5.89 7.03 23.59
C ALA A 383 7.30 6.88 24.19
N ILE A 384 8.15 6.01 23.63
CA ILE A 384 9.55 5.89 24.04
C ILE A 384 10.37 7.13 23.60
N VAL A 385 10.17 7.64 22.38
CA VAL A 385 10.91 8.82 21.90
C VAL A 385 10.43 10.10 22.59
N ASP A 386 9.12 10.27 22.80
CA ASP A 386 8.48 11.34 23.58
C ASP A 386 9.05 11.38 25.02
N TRP A 387 9.16 10.21 25.69
CA TRP A 387 9.84 10.11 26.99
C TRP A 387 11.33 10.47 26.90
N MET A 388 12.08 9.89 25.95
CA MET A 388 13.52 10.18 25.77
C MET A 388 13.79 11.66 25.46
N ARG A 389 12.84 12.36 24.85
CA ARG A 389 12.89 13.78 24.49
C ARG A 389 12.54 14.69 25.65
N THR A 390 11.40 14.46 26.29
CA THR A 390 10.83 15.35 27.32
C THR A 390 11.35 15.06 28.72
N GLY A 391 11.98 13.90 28.93
CA GLY A 391 12.41 13.39 30.23
C GLY A 391 11.25 12.98 31.15
N GLN A 392 9.99 13.13 30.73
CA GLN A 392 8.80 12.84 31.56
C GLN A 392 8.52 11.33 31.57
N PRO A 393 8.59 10.65 32.73
CA PRO A 393 8.38 9.20 32.79
C PRO A 393 6.96 8.80 32.39
N LEU A 394 6.84 7.68 31.69
CA LEU A 394 5.54 7.13 31.27
C LEU A 394 4.64 6.87 32.48
N SER A 395 3.42 7.41 32.46
CA SER A 395 2.46 7.21 33.55
C SER A 395 2.04 5.74 33.67
N MET A 396 1.58 5.32 34.85
CA MET A 396 1.07 3.95 35.04
C MET A 396 -0.14 3.65 34.13
N GLY A 397 -0.97 4.65 33.83
CA GLY A 397 -2.02 4.53 32.81
C GLY A 397 -1.45 4.28 31.42
N SER A 398 -0.44 5.05 30.99
CA SER A 398 0.26 4.85 29.72
C SER A 398 0.87 3.45 29.60
N ILE A 399 1.44 2.92 30.69
CA ILE A 399 2.01 1.56 30.73
C ILE A 399 0.90 0.49 30.65
N ILE A 400 -0.14 0.58 31.47
CA ILE A 400 -1.24 -0.41 31.52
C ILE A 400 -2.03 -0.41 30.20
N GLY A 401 -2.40 0.78 29.70
CA GLY A 401 -3.07 0.93 28.42
C GLY A 401 -2.20 0.44 27.26
N GLY A 402 -0.90 0.71 27.31
CA GLY A 402 0.09 0.16 26.39
C GLY A 402 0.10 -1.38 26.39
N VAL A 403 0.16 -2.03 27.55
CA VAL A 403 0.11 -3.50 27.66
C VAL A 403 -1.19 -4.07 27.08
N LEU A 404 -2.34 -3.43 27.31
CA LEU A 404 -3.61 -3.84 26.70
C LEU A 404 -3.58 -3.73 25.17
N ILE A 405 -2.97 -2.68 24.63
CA ILE A 405 -2.76 -2.50 23.18
C ILE A 405 -1.81 -3.59 22.62
N ILE A 406 -0.75 -3.98 23.35
CA ILE A 406 0.12 -5.10 22.96
C ILE A 406 -0.68 -6.41 22.89
N VAL A 407 -1.49 -6.71 23.91
CA VAL A 407 -2.33 -7.92 23.95
C VAL A 407 -3.33 -7.93 22.80
N ALA A 408 -4.02 -6.82 22.55
CA ALA A 408 -4.96 -6.70 21.44
C ALA A 408 -4.27 -6.82 20.06
N PHE A 409 -3.07 -6.23 19.90
CA PHE A 409 -2.24 -6.38 18.71
C PHE A 409 -1.90 -7.86 18.44
N PHE A 410 -1.48 -8.61 19.46
CA PHE A 410 -1.18 -10.04 19.31
C PHE A 410 -2.42 -10.87 18.99
N LEU A 411 -3.54 -10.63 19.66
CA LEU A 411 -4.82 -11.33 19.40
C LEU A 411 -5.31 -11.09 17.96
N LEU A 412 -5.28 -9.84 17.49
CA LEU A 412 -5.72 -9.45 16.16
C LEU A 412 -4.75 -9.92 15.05
N SER A 413 -3.44 -9.89 15.33
CA SER A 413 -2.41 -10.47 14.45
C SER A 413 -2.56 -11.99 14.33
N TRP A 414 -2.81 -12.69 15.44
CA TRP A 414 -3.02 -14.14 15.45
C TRP A 414 -4.32 -14.54 14.73
N SER A 415 -5.42 -13.81 14.96
CA SER A 415 -6.68 -13.98 14.23
C SER A 415 -6.49 -13.82 12.72
N THR A 416 -5.78 -12.77 12.31
CA THR A 416 -5.49 -12.50 10.89
C THR A 416 -4.57 -13.57 10.29
N TYR A 417 -3.54 -14.01 11.01
CA TYR A 417 -2.67 -15.12 10.57
C TYR A 417 -3.45 -16.43 10.39
N ARG A 418 -4.35 -16.76 11.32
CA ARG A 418 -5.23 -17.92 11.23
C ARG A 418 -6.13 -17.85 10.00
N GLU A 419 -6.79 -16.71 9.77
CA GLU A 419 -7.60 -16.44 8.58
C GLU A 419 -6.81 -16.64 7.28
N MET A 420 -5.62 -16.06 7.16
CA MET A 420 -4.77 -16.20 5.97
C MET A 420 -4.27 -17.63 5.72
N ASN A 421 -4.32 -18.51 6.72
CA ASN A 421 -4.03 -19.93 6.57
C ASN A 421 -5.29 -20.74 6.21
N GLU A 422 -6.46 -20.43 6.82
CA GLU A 422 -7.75 -20.99 6.42
C GLU A 422 -8.08 -20.72 4.94
N GLU A 423 -7.79 -19.50 4.45
CA GLU A 423 -8.02 -19.13 3.06
C GLU A 423 -7.03 -19.78 2.09
N ARG A 424 -5.78 -20.01 2.51
CA ARG A 424 -4.82 -20.78 1.73
C ARG A 424 -5.22 -22.24 1.60
N PHE A 425 -5.67 -22.85 2.71
CA PHE A 425 -6.14 -24.24 2.69
C PHE A 425 -7.29 -24.41 1.69
N LYS A 426 -8.28 -23.51 1.71
CA LYS A 426 -9.42 -23.53 0.77
C LYS A 426 -9.04 -23.23 -0.68
N LYS A 427 -8.03 -22.40 -0.93
CA LYS A 427 -7.50 -22.18 -2.29
C LYS A 427 -6.84 -23.46 -2.83
N VAL A 428 -6.04 -24.16 -2.02
CA VAL A 428 -5.44 -25.46 -2.38
C VAL A 428 -6.50 -26.56 -2.55
N GLU A 429 -7.51 -26.62 -1.67
CA GLU A 429 -8.64 -27.55 -1.75
C GLU A 429 -9.42 -27.37 -3.05
N ASN A 430 -9.75 -26.12 -3.43
CA ASN A 430 -10.39 -25.81 -4.71
C ASN A 430 -9.50 -26.16 -5.92
N GLU A 431 -8.21 -25.78 -5.90
CA GLU A 431 -7.27 -26.10 -7.00
C GLU A 431 -7.12 -27.62 -7.19
N GLN A 432 -7.16 -28.40 -6.10
CA GLN A 432 -7.17 -29.87 -6.16
C GLN A 432 -8.47 -30.42 -6.75
N VAL A 433 -9.64 -29.90 -6.34
CA VAL A 433 -10.94 -30.32 -6.87
C VAL A 433 -11.09 -29.99 -8.36
N GLU A 434 -10.68 -28.80 -8.80
CA GLU A 434 -10.67 -28.46 -10.23
C GLU A 434 -9.77 -29.41 -11.02
N SER A 435 -8.53 -29.66 -10.53
CA SER A 435 -7.60 -30.58 -11.19
C SER A 435 -8.04 -32.05 -11.23
N GLY A 436 -8.91 -32.47 -10.29
CA GLY A 436 -9.48 -33.81 -10.22
C GLY A 436 -10.84 -33.96 -10.91
N SER A 437 -11.27 -32.94 -11.66
CA SER A 437 -12.51 -32.96 -12.45
C SER A 437 -12.29 -32.93 -13.97
N ASP A 438 -11.02 -32.84 -14.40
CA ASP A 438 -10.57 -32.87 -15.81
C ASP A 438 -9.99 -34.25 -16.24
N ASP A 439 -9.92 -35.23 -15.32
CA ASP A 439 -9.50 -36.64 -15.52
C ASP A 439 -10.70 -37.62 -15.52
#